data_AF-A0A4S2MEC4-F1
#
_entry.id   AF-A0A4S2MEC4-F1
#
_cell.length_a   1.000
_cell.length_b   1.000
_cell.length_c   1.000
_cell.angle_alpha   90.00
_cell.angle_beta   90.00
_cell.angle_gamma   90.00
#
_symmetry.space_group_name_H-M   'P 1'
#
loop_
_entity.id
_entity.type
_entity.pdbx_description
1 polymer ?
#
loop_
_entity_poly.entity_id
_entity_poly.type
_entity_poly.pdbx_seq_one_letter_code
_entity_poly.pdbx_strand_id
1 'polypeptide(L)'
;MLRVSVFILALACSVGEPSSEALKILCAACEAVVPVIQAILEAKGPLEMYLTSFCGLLGKFTEQCQAFLPEFIDLFKEGLAENSTASICKRFEMCP
;
A
#
# COMPACT_ATOMS: atom_id res chain seq x y z
N MET A 1 9.47 -3.42 -11.90
CA MET A 1 8.87 -4.76 -12.04
C MET A 1 9.78 -5.91 -11.57
N LEU A 2 11.01 -6.10 -12.07
CA LEU A 2 11.88 -7.23 -11.65
C LEU A 2 12.32 -7.19 -10.16
N ARG A 3 12.41 -5.98 -9.57
CA ARG A 3 12.80 -5.79 -8.15
C ARG A 3 11.70 -6.18 -7.17
N VAL A 4 10.43 -6.01 -7.54
CA VAL A 4 9.26 -6.39 -6.73
C VAL A 4 9.21 -7.91 -6.59
N SER A 5 9.47 -8.65 -7.68
CA SER A 5 9.54 -10.11 -7.66
C SER A 5 10.63 -10.64 -6.72
N VAL A 6 11.79 -9.97 -6.65
CA VAL A 6 12.88 -10.36 -5.74
C VAL A 6 12.55 -10.05 -4.29
N PHE A 7 11.85 -8.94 -4.01
CA PHE A 7 11.35 -8.63 -2.67
C PHE A 7 10.26 -9.61 -2.21
N ILE A 8 9.34 -9.99 -3.10
CA ILE A 8 8.32 -11.01 -2.83
C ILE A 8 8.97 -12.38 -2.65
N LEU A 9 9.97 -12.75 -3.45
CA LEU A 9 10.74 -14.00 -3.29
C LEU A 9 11.57 -14.01 -2.00
N ALA A 10 12.17 -12.89 -1.60
CA ALA A 10 12.93 -12.78 -0.35
C ALA A 10 12.02 -12.84 0.89
N LEU A 11 10.81 -12.29 0.80
CA LEU A 11 9.77 -12.43 1.83
C LEU A 11 9.23 -13.87 1.88
N ALA A 12 8.99 -14.50 0.73
CA ALA A 12 8.50 -15.87 0.62
C ALA A 12 9.50 -16.93 1.14
N CYS A 13 10.80 -16.66 1.14
CA CYS A 13 11.80 -17.56 1.73
C CYS A 13 11.84 -17.55 3.27
N SER A 14 11.12 -16.65 3.95
CA SER A 14 11.10 -16.57 5.43
C SER A 14 9.71 -16.53 6.05
N VAL A 15 8.66 -16.30 5.26
CA VAL A 15 7.27 -16.24 5.72
C VAL A 15 6.44 -17.14 4.83
N GLY A 16 5.86 -18.20 5.41
CA GLY A 16 4.89 -19.05 4.73
C GLY A 16 3.73 -18.22 4.17
N GLU A 17 3.01 -18.78 3.19
CA GLU A 17 1.84 -18.16 2.55
C GLU A 17 1.03 -17.28 3.51
N PRO A 18 0.59 -16.06 3.10
CA PRO A 18 -0.24 -15.24 3.96
C PRO A 18 -1.47 -16.06 4.34
N SER A 19 -1.61 -16.38 5.63
CA SER A 19 -2.76 -17.12 6.14
C SER A 19 -4.05 -16.41 5.70
N SER A 20 -5.11 -17.15 5.40
CA SER A 20 -6.41 -16.58 4.98
C SER A 20 -6.90 -15.46 5.93
N GLU A 21 -6.54 -15.54 7.21
CA GLU A 21 -6.77 -14.48 8.20
C GLU A 21 -5.94 -13.20 7.96
N ALA A 22 -4.65 -13.33 7.65
CA ALA A 22 -3.78 -12.17 7.36
C ALA A 22 -4.26 -11.41 6.12
N LEU A 23 -4.73 -12.12 5.09
CA LEU A 23 -5.30 -11.49 3.90
C LEU A 23 -6.60 -10.73 4.21
N LYS A 24 -7.48 -11.27 5.07
CA LYS A 24 -8.69 -10.55 5.53
C LYS A 24 -8.35 -9.28 6.30
N ILE A 25 -7.32 -9.34 7.16
CA ILE A 25 -6.86 -8.17 7.93
C ILE A 25 -6.27 -7.10 7.00
N LEU A 26 -5.45 -7.51 6.02
CA LEU A 26 -4.88 -6.62 5.01
C LEU A 26 -5.98 -5.97 4.15
N CYS A 27 -6.99 -6.74 3.75
CA CYS A 27 -8.13 -6.23 2.98
C CYS A 27 -8.91 -5.19 3.78
N ALA A 28 -9.29 -5.50 5.02
CA ALA A 28 -10.01 -4.56 5.89
C ALA A 28 -9.20 -3.28 6.18
N ALA A 29 -7.89 -3.41 6.38
CA ALA A 29 -7.00 -2.27 6.56
C ALA A 29 -6.94 -1.39 5.30
N CYS A 30 -6.86 -2.00 4.12
CA CYS A 30 -6.90 -1.27 2.86
C CYS A 30 -8.22 -0.53 2.69
N GLU A 31 -9.35 -1.20 2.88
CA GLU A 31 -10.67 -0.61 2.71
C GLU A 31 -10.92 0.57 3.66
N ALA A 32 -10.34 0.53 4.87
CA ALA A 32 -10.41 1.63 5.82
C ALA A 32 -9.51 2.82 5.45
N VAL A 33 -8.34 2.56 4.84
CA VAL A 33 -7.32 3.58 4.57
C VAL A 33 -7.55 4.32 3.24
N VAL A 34 -8.04 3.63 2.20
CA VAL A 34 -8.32 4.23 0.89
C VAL A 34 -9.18 5.50 0.95
N PRO A 35 -10.33 5.55 1.66
CA PRO A 35 -11.14 6.78 1.74
C PRO A 35 -10.43 7.93 2.47
N VAL A 36 -9.54 7.62 3.41
CA VAL A 36 -8.72 8.64 4.09
C VAL A 36 -7.70 9.24 3.13
N ILE A 37 -7.04 8.40 2.33
CA ILE A 37 -6.09 8.85 1.31
C ILE A 37 -6.81 9.70 0.24
N GLN A 38 -7.99 9.29 -0.19
CA GLN A 38 -8.86 10.06 -1.09
C GLN A 38 -9.14 11.46 -0.55
N ALA A 39 -9.62 11.57 0.70
CA ALA A 39 -9.92 12.85 1.32
C ALA A 39 -8.68 13.76 1.44
N ILE A 40 -7.50 13.20 1.75
CA ILE A 40 -6.24 13.95 1.81
C ILE A 40 -5.85 14.48 0.42
N LEU A 41 -5.97 13.66 -0.62
CA LEU A 41 -5.66 14.06 -2.00
C LEU A 41 -6.60 15.16 -2.52
N GLU A 42 -7.91 15.02 -2.27
CA GLU A 42 -8.91 16.03 -2.63
C GLU A 42 -8.67 17.36 -1.91
N ALA A 43 -8.25 17.31 -0.65
CA ALA A 43 -7.89 18.49 0.13
C ALA A 43 -6.56 19.13 -0.29
N LYS A 44 -5.87 18.61 -1.32
CA LYS A 44 -4.47 18.94 -1.68
C LYS A 44 -3.53 18.87 -0.46
N GLY A 45 -3.85 17.99 0.49
CA GLY A 45 -3.06 17.76 1.68
C GLY A 45 -1.73 17.09 1.33
N PRO A 46 -0.69 17.24 2.18
CA PRO A 46 0.62 16.65 1.92
C PRO A 46 0.60 15.15 2.24
N LEU A 47 -0.10 14.35 1.42
CA LEU A 47 -0.17 12.88 1.57
C LEU A 47 1.23 12.26 1.72
N GLU A 48 2.19 12.77 0.95
CA GLU A 48 3.59 12.35 1.00
C GLU A 48 4.21 12.53 2.39
N MET A 49 3.86 13.60 3.12
CA MET A 49 4.34 13.83 4.49
C MET A 49 3.78 12.77 5.45
N TYR A 50 2.48 12.46 5.36
CA TYR A 50 1.85 11.42 6.19
C TYR A 50 2.45 10.04 5.93
N LEU A 51 2.62 9.69 4.66
CA LEU A 51 3.22 8.42 4.25
C LEU A 51 4.70 8.34 4.66
N THR A 52 5.44 9.45 4.56
CA THR A 52 6.83 9.53 5.03
C THR A 52 6.94 9.33 6.53
N SER A 53 6.05 9.97 7.32
CA SER A 53 5.97 9.75 8.77
C SER A 53 5.63 8.30 9.11
N PHE A 54 4.71 7.68 8.37
CA PHE A 54 4.38 6.27 8.54
C PHE A 54 5.57 5.36 8.24
N CYS A 55 6.31 5.62 7.15
CA CYS A 55 7.51 4.86 6.82
C CYS A 55 8.56 4.91 7.94
N GLY A 56 8.68 6.05 8.64
CA GLY A 56 9.59 6.20 9.78
C GLY A 56 9.26 5.28 10.97
N LEU A 57 8.03 4.76 11.06
CA LEU A 57 7.60 3.84 12.13
C LEU A 57 7.99 2.38 11.84
N LEU A 58 8.37 2.04 10.60
CA LEU A 58 8.64 0.67 10.18
C LEU A 58 10.07 0.19 10.50
N GLY A 59 10.87 1.02 11.16
CA GLY A 59 12.22 0.69 11.61
C GLY A 59 13.13 0.26 10.44
N LYS A 60 13.53 -1.00 10.39
CA LYS A 60 14.44 -1.54 9.36
C LYS A 60 13.90 -1.47 7.92
N PHE A 61 12.60 -1.25 7.75
CA PHE A 61 11.97 -1.15 6.42
C PHE A 61 11.75 0.29 5.96
N THR A 62 12.22 1.30 6.71
CA THR A 62 12.00 2.72 6.42
C THR A 62 12.44 3.11 4.99
N GLU A 63 13.67 2.78 4.58
CA GLU A 63 14.18 3.13 3.24
C GLU A 63 13.36 2.48 2.12
N GLN A 64 12.98 1.21 2.32
CA GLN A 64 12.20 0.46 1.32
C GLN A 64 10.79 1.04 1.17
N CYS A 65 10.18 1.42 2.30
CA CYS A 65 8.89 2.10 2.32
C CYS A 65 8.97 3.46 1.61
N GLN A 66 9.97 4.28 1.93
CA GLN A 66 10.17 5.60 1.32
C GLN A 66 10.42 5.52 -0.18
N ALA A 67 11.24 4.55 -0.62
CA ALA A 67 11.50 4.32 -2.05
C ALA A 67 10.24 3.90 -2.84
N PHE A 68 9.24 3.32 -2.16
CA PHE A 68 7.98 2.89 -2.76
C PHE A 68 6.91 3.99 -2.80
N LEU A 69 7.00 5.02 -1.94
CA LEU A 69 6.01 6.09 -1.85
C LEU A 69 5.68 6.81 -3.18
N PRO A 70 6.64 7.20 -4.04
CA PRO A 70 6.29 7.90 -5.27
C PRO A 70 5.44 7.02 -6.21
N GLU A 71 5.84 5.75 -6.38
CA GLU A 71 5.08 4.79 -7.19
C GLU A 71 3.70 4.50 -6.57
N PHE A 72 3.61 4.40 -5.24
CA PHE A 72 2.34 4.24 -4.52
C PHE A 72 1.41 5.43 -4.72
N ILE A 73 1.92 6.66 -4.59
CA ILE A 73 1.12 7.89 -4.77
C ILE A 73 0.62 8.01 -6.21
N ASP A 74 1.48 7.70 -7.19
CA ASP A 74 1.09 7.76 -8.60
C ASP A 74 0.06 6.67 -8.94
N LEU A 75 0.22 5.44 -8.43
CA LEU A 75 -0.79 4.38 -8.54
C LEU A 75 -2.13 4.78 -7.90
N PHE A 76 -2.10 5.48 -6.76
CA PHE A 76 -3.32 6.01 -6.15
C PHE A 76 -3.96 7.09 -7.02
N LYS A 77 -3.19 8.07 -7.52
CA LYS A 77 -3.72 9.11 -8.42
C LYS A 77 -4.31 8.52 -9.71
N GLU A 78 -3.66 7.51 -10.28
CA GLU A 78 -4.14 6.83 -11.48
C GLU A 78 -5.33 5.90 -11.21
N GLY A 79 -5.33 5.18 -10.08
CA GLY A 79 -6.39 4.26 -9.68
C GLY A 79 -7.68 4.94 -9.22
N LEU A 80 -7.61 6.21 -8.81
CA LEU A 80 -8.77 7.02 -8.44
C LEU A 80 -9.72 7.34 -9.60
N ALA A 81 -9.31 7.12 -10.85
CA ALA A 81 -10.20 7.25 -11.99
C ALA A 81 -11.36 6.22 -11.96
N GLU A 82 -11.21 5.09 -11.24
CA GLU A 82 -12.25 4.05 -11.12
C GLU A 82 -13.13 4.17 -9.86
N ASN A 83 -12.83 5.10 -8.93
CA ASN A 83 -13.63 5.52 -7.76
C ASN A 83 -14.12 4.45 -6.75
N SER A 84 -13.77 3.17 -6.87
CA SER A 84 -14.19 2.17 -5.88
C SER A 84 -13.02 1.71 -4.99
N THR A 85 -13.20 1.82 -3.68
CA THR A 85 -12.24 1.32 -2.68
C THR A 85 -11.88 -0.15 -2.91
N ALA A 86 -12.86 -0.97 -3.29
CA ALA A 86 -12.68 -2.39 -3.56
C ALA A 86 -11.72 -2.65 -4.74
N SER A 87 -11.85 -1.90 -5.84
CA SER A 87 -10.96 -2.07 -7.00
C SER A 87 -9.54 -1.61 -6.71
N ILE A 88 -9.36 -0.56 -5.90
CA ILE A 88 -8.04 -0.13 -5.43
C ILE A 88 -7.39 -1.23 -4.57
N CYS A 89 -8.09 -1.76 -3.58
CA CYS A 89 -7.53 -2.79 -2.68
C CYS A 89 -7.26 -4.12 -3.38
N LYS A 90 -8.06 -4.49 -4.37
CA LYS A 90 -7.80 -5.64 -5.24
C LYS A 90 -6.57 -5.42 -6.13
N ARG A 91 -6.36 -4.21 -6.65
CA ARG A 91 -5.20 -3.85 -7.50
C ARG A 91 -3.88 -3.95 -6.75
N PHE A 92 -3.88 -3.64 -5.46
CA PHE A 92 -2.71 -3.80 -4.58
C PHE A 92 -2.56 -5.21 -4.01
N GLU A 93 -3.37 -6.18 -4.47
CA GLU A 93 -3.38 -7.57 -4.00
C GLU A 93 -3.61 -7.70 -2.48
N MET A 94 -4.25 -6.67 -1.88
CA MET A 94 -4.60 -6.65 -0.46
C MET A 94 -5.97 -7.30 -0.20
N CYS A 95 -6.82 -7.33 -1.22
CA CYS A 95 -8.11 -8.02 -1.24
C CYS A 95 -8.17 -9.04 -2.39
N PRO A 96 -8.93 -10.14 -2.24
CA PRO A 96 -9.18 -11.12 -3.31
C PRO A 96 -9.99 -10.57 -4.49
#